data_AF-A0AAW4VP04-F1
#
_entry.id   AF-A0AAW4VP04-F1
#
_cell.length_a   1.000
_cell.length_b   1.000
_cell.length_c   1.000
_cell.angle_alpha   90.00
_cell.angle_beta   90.00
_cell.angle_gamma   90.00
#
_symmetry.space_group_name_H-M   'P 1'
#
loop_
_entity.id
_entity.type
_entity.pdbx_description
1 polymer ?
#
loop_
_entity_poly.entity_id
_entity_poly.type
_entity_poly.pdbx_seq_one_letter_code
_entity_poly.pdbx_strand_id
1 'polypeptide(L)'
;FGGQAVILDPKSERGNWKATLPEIAEEINIVNITSDSSNQGLLDPYVIMKDVKDAESLAIDILTFLTGISSRDGEKFPVLRKAVRTVSQNTNHGLLQVIEELRKEDTAVSRNIADHIESFTDYDFAQLLFSDGSVENAISLDNQLNIIQVADLVLPDKDTTFEEYTTIELLSVSILIVISTFALDFIHSDRSIFKIVDLDEAWAFLNVAQGETLSNKLVRAGRAMNAGVYFVTQSSGDVSKESLKNN
;
A
#
# COMPACT_ATOMS: atom_id res chain seq x y z
N PHE A 1 -8.78 11.93 -27.33
CA PHE A 1 -9.09 11.34 -26.01
C PHE A 1 -7.76 11.09 -25.33
N GLY A 2 -7.50 11.76 -24.21
CA GLY A 2 -6.32 11.51 -23.39
C GLY A 2 -6.56 10.36 -22.41
N GLY A 3 -5.49 9.79 -21.88
CA GLY A 3 -5.54 8.83 -20.77
C GLY A 3 -4.72 9.34 -19.60
N GLN A 4 -4.87 8.70 -18.44
CA GLN A 4 -4.02 8.95 -17.28
C GLN A 4 -3.31 7.66 -16.87
N ALA A 5 -2.08 7.77 -16.38
CA ALA A 5 -1.28 6.65 -15.95
C ALA A 5 -0.72 6.87 -14.54
N VAL A 6 -0.63 5.78 -13.78
CA VAL A 6 0.14 5.68 -12.54
C VAL A 6 1.15 4.56 -12.71
N ILE A 7 2.41 4.86 -12.43
CA ILE A 7 3.51 3.88 -12.41
C ILE A 7 4.04 3.81 -10.99
N LEU A 8 4.03 2.62 -10.39
CA LEU A 8 4.78 2.33 -9.17
C LEU A 8 6.20 1.92 -9.56
N ASP A 9 7.19 2.70 -9.13
CA ASP A 9 8.61 2.56 -9.49
C ASP A 9 9.47 2.40 -8.22
N PRO A 10 9.52 1.18 -7.63
CA PRO A 10 10.23 0.93 -6.38
C PRO A 10 11.76 0.99 -6.54
N LYS A 11 12.27 0.98 -7.77
CA LYS A 11 13.71 1.10 -8.06
C LYS A 11 14.16 2.53 -8.37
N SER A 12 13.21 3.46 -8.39
CA SER A 12 13.45 4.88 -8.68
C SER A 12 14.14 5.15 -10.04
N GLU A 13 13.99 4.25 -11.02
CA GLU A 13 14.67 4.32 -12.32
C GLU A 13 14.12 5.45 -13.21
N ARG A 14 12.91 5.94 -12.92
CA ARG A 14 12.17 6.88 -13.78
C ARG A 14 12.21 8.34 -13.27
N GLY A 15 13.05 8.63 -12.28
CA GLY A 15 13.07 9.93 -11.58
C GLY A 15 13.49 11.11 -12.46
N ASN A 16 14.23 10.85 -13.55
CA ASN A 16 14.70 11.88 -14.47
C ASN A 16 13.77 12.10 -15.68
N TRP A 17 12.64 11.39 -15.78
CA TRP A 17 11.79 11.42 -16.97
C TRP A 17 11.25 12.81 -17.28
N LYS A 18 10.98 13.62 -16.25
CA LYS A 18 10.56 15.02 -16.45
C LYS A 18 11.62 15.86 -17.17
N ALA A 19 12.90 15.60 -16.93
CA ALA A 19 14.00 16.29 -17.61
C ALA A 19 14.30 15.71 -18.99
N THR A 20 14.12 14.40 -19.19
CA THR A 20 14.45 13.71 -20.43
C THR A 20 13.29 13.64 -21.44
N LEU A 21 12.07 13.97 -21.03
CA LEU A 21 10.87 14.04 -21.88
C LEU A 21 10.26 15.46 -21.81
N PRO A 22 10.98 16.49 -22.29
CA PRO A 22 10.57 17.89 -22.12
C PRO A 22 9.23 18.21 -22.80
N GLU A 23 8.86 17.49 -23.86
CA GLU A 23 7.61 17.70 -24.59
C GLU A 23 6.35 17.39 -23.77
N ILE A 24 6.47 16.56 -22.73
CA ILE A 24 5.38 16.18 -21.84
C ILE A 24 5.70 16.46 -20.36
N ALA A 25 6.76 17.21 -20.06
CA ALA A 25 7.24 17.41 -18.69
C ALA A 25 6.19 17.98 -17.72
N GLU A 26 5.32 18.87 -18.21
CA GLU A 26 4.21 19.43 -17.43
C GLU A 26 3.12 18.38 -17.10
N GLU A 27 3.02 17.35 -17.93
CA GLU A 27 2.09 16.23 -17.76
C GLU A 27 2.66 15.14 -16.85
N ILE A 28 3.94 15.23 -16.46
CA ILE A 28 4.61 14.29 -15.56
C ILE A 28 4.64 14.84 -14.14
N ASN A 29 4.01 14.08 -13.24
CA ASN A 29 4.12 14.22 -11.80
C ASN A 29 4.98 13.06 -11.25
N ILE A 30 6.01 13.39 -10.47
CA ILE A 30 6.87 12.40 -9.80
C ILE A 30 6.75 12.63 -8.31
N VAL A 31 6.20 11.64 -7.61
CA VAL A 31 6.05 11.62 -6.16
C VAL A 31 7.16 10.73 -5.62
N ASN A 32 8.18 11.34 -5.02
CA ASN A 32 9.29 10.62 -4.42
C ASN A 32 9.06 10.40 -2.93
N ILE A 33 8.95 9.14 -2.53
CA ILE A 33 8.67 8.73 -1.15
C ILE A 33 9.94 8.09 -0.59
N THR A 34 10.56 8.79 0.35
CA THR A 34 11.78 8.40 1.07
C THR A 34 11.48 8.28 2.56
N SER A 35 12.38 7.67 3.34
CA SER A 35 12.29 7.61 4.81
C SER A 35 12.55 8.96 5.52
N ASP A 36 12.61 10.07 4.78
CA ASP A 36 12.75 11.41 5.36
C ASP A 36 11.54 11.76 6.23
N SER A 37 11.79 12.42 7.36
CA SER A 37 10.74 12.85 8.32
C SER A 37 9.58 13.65 7.69
N SER A 38 9.78 14.33 6.57
CA SER A 38 8.72 15.05 5.84
C SER A 38 7.69 14.12 5.20
N ASN A 39 8.02 12.85 5.01
CA ASN A 39 7.14 11.82 4.43
C ASN A 39 6.51 10.93 5.52
N GLN A 40 6.72 11.23 6.80
CA GLN A 40 6.16 10.46 7.89
C GLN A 40 4.62 10.40 7.76
N GLY A 41 4.07 9.20 7.90
CA GLY A 41 2.64 8.91 7.83
C GLY A 41 2.02 9.07 6.44
N LEU A 42 2.80 9.41 5.40
CA LEU A 42 2.27 9.69 4.06
C LEU A 42 1.56 8.48 3.43
N LEU A 43 2.01 7.28 3.79
CA LEU A 43 1.45 6.00 3.35
C LEU A 43 0.56 5.35 4.43
N ASP A 44 0.18 6.07 5.47
CA ASP A 44 -0.82 5.58 6.41
C ASP A 44 -2.15 5.37 5.65
N PRO A 45 -2.84 4.22 5.83
CA PRO A 45 -4.13 3.95 5.20
C PRO A 45 -5.16 5.07 5.36
N TYR A 46 -5.18 5.76 6.51
CA TYR A 46 -6.11 6.86 6.79
C TYR A 46 -5.69 8.19 6.16
N VAL A 47 -4.43 8.30 5.71
CA VAL A 47 -3.91 9.48 5.00
C VAL A 47 -4.09 9.28 3.49
N ILE A 48 -3.68 8.13 2.96
CA ILE A 48 -3.60 7.92 1.51
C ILE A 48 -4.98 7.65 0.87
N MET A 49 -5.89 7.00 1.60
CA MET A 49 -7.21 6.65 1.08
C MET A 49 -8.21 7.79 1.28
N LYS A 50 -9.09 8.01 0.31
CA LYS A 50 -10.13 9.06 0.40
C LYS A 50 -11.35 8.60 1.19
N ASP A 51 -11.73 7.33 1.06
CA ASP A 51 -12.87 6.76 1.78
C ASP A 51 -12.41 6.08 3.07
N VAL A 52 -13.02 6.46 4.19
CA VAL A 52 -12.66 5.95 5.52
C VAL A 52 -12.89 4.45 5.68
N LYS A 53 -13.85 3.85 4.95
CA LYS A 53 -14.08 2.40 5.00
C LYS A 53 -13.02 1.64 4.23
N ASP A 54 -12.55 2.20 3.11
CA ASP A 54 -11.43 1.64 2.37
C ASP A 54 -10.13 1.79 3.18
N ALA A 55 -9.93 2.93 3.85
CA ALA A 55 -8.87 3.13 4.83
C ALA A 55 -8.91 2.11 5.98
N GLU A 56 -10.08 1.89 6.61
CA GLU A 56 -10.28 0.89 7.66
C GLU A 56 -9.90 -0.52 7.17
N SER A 57 -10.34 -0.87 5.97
CA SER A 57 -10.07 -2.18 5.37
C SER A 57 -8.58 -2.38 5.12
N LEU A 58 -7.92 -1.37 4.56
CA LEU A 58 -6.48 -1.40 4.30
C LEU A 58 -5.67 -1.40 5.61
N ALA A 59 -6.09 -0.67 6.64
CA ALA A 59 -5.45 -0.71 7.97
C ALA A 59 -5.51 -2.11 8.58
N ILE A 60 -6.65 -2.81 8.47
CA ILE A 60 -6.75 -4.22 8.91
C ILE A 60 -5.81 -5.11 8.11
N ASP A 61 -5.81 -4.98 6.77
CA ASP A 61 -4.96 -5.81 5.91
C ASP A 61 -3.46 -5.62 6.21
N ILE A 62 -3.01 -4.38 6.41
CA ILE A 62 -1.61 -4.06 6.74
C ILE A 62 -1.25 -4.54 8.15
N LEU A 63 -2.06 -4.26 9.17
CA LEU A 63 -1.73 -4.67 10.54
C LEU A 63 -1.78 -6.18 10.71
N THR A 64 -2.71 -6.89 10.05
CA THR A 64 -2.72 -8.37 10.07
C THR A 64 -1.54 -8.96 9.30
N PHE A 65 -1.12 -8.32 8.21
CA PHE A 65 0.06 -8.73 7.46
C PHE A 65 1.34 -8.58 8.30
N LEU A 66 1.56 -7.41 8.90
CA LEU A 66 2.74 -7.15 9.74
C LEU A 66 2.79 -8.04 10.98
N THR A 67 1.67 -8.22 11.66
CA THR A 67 1.62 -8.98 12.93
C THR A 67 1.46 -10.49 12.75
N GLY A 68 1.14 -10.96 11.55
CA GLY A 68 0.78 -12.35 11.27
C GLY A 68 -0.55 -12.80 11.91
N ILE A 69 -1.37 -11.87 12.41
CA ILE A 69 -2.65 -12.21 13.03
C ILE A 69 -3.63 -12.72 11.96
N SER A 70 -3.97 -14.00 12.05
CA SER A 70 -4.93 -14.63 11.15
C SER A 70 -6.36 -14.17 11.41
N SER A 71 -7.17 -14.01 10.37
CA SER A 71 -8.62 -13.78 10.49
C SER A 71 -9.38 -14.93 11.18
N ARG A 72 -8.73 -16.09 11.36
CA ARG A 72 -9.26 -17.25 12.09
C ARG A 72 -8.86 -17.26 13.57
N ASP A 73 -7.99 -16.35 14.01
CA ASP A 73 -7.61 -16.21 15.40
C ASP A 73 -8.77 -15.56 16.18
N GLY A 74 -9.54 -16.38 16.89
CA GLY A 74 -10.72 -15.93 17.64
C GLY A 74 -10.41 -15.08 18.88
N GLU A 75 -9.14 -14.94 19.26
CA GLU A 75 -8.70 -14.17 20.42
C GLU A 75 -8.10 -12.82 19.99
N LYS A 76 -7.13 -12.83 19.06
CA LYS A 76 -6.40 -11.62 18.66
C LYS A 76 -7.11 -10.80 17.59
N PHE A 77 -7.68 -11.45 16.57
CA PHE A 77 -8.26 -10.73 15.43
C PHE A 77 -9.46 -9.85 15.83
N PRO A 78 -10.41 -10.31 16.69
CA PRO A 78 -11.50 -9.44 17.14
C PRO A 78 -11.02 -8.19 17.89
N VAL A 79 -9.94 -8.32 18.69
CA VAL A 79 -9.35 -7.20 19.44
C VAL A 79 -8.74 -6.18 18.49
N LEU A 80 -7.88 -6.64 17.57
CA LEU A 80 -7.28 -5.77 16.54
C LEU A 80 -8.38 -5.07 15.71
N ARG A 81 -9.34 -5.83 15.19
CA ARG A 81 -10.43 -5.30 14.35
C ARG A 81 -11.29 -4.27 15.10
N LYS A 82 -11.54 -4.50 16.39
CA LYS A 82 -12.28 -3.54 17.23
C LYS A 82 -11.50 -2.24 17.38
N ALA A 83 -10.20 -2.29 17.67
CA ALA A 83 -9.36 -1.11 17.80
C ALA A 83 -9.33 -0.28 16.51
N VAL A 84 -9.07 -0.91 15.35
CA VAL A 84 -9.07 -0.24 14.04
C VAL A 84 -10.44 0.40 13.76
N ARG A 85 -11.54 -0.32 14.00
CA ARG A 85 -12.89 0.21 13.81
C ARG A 85 -13.20 1.41 14.70
N THR A 86 -12.73 1.41 15.95
CA THR A 86 -12.89 2.56 16.86
C THR A 86 -12.09 3.74 16.33
N VAL A 87 -10.84 3.53 15.89
CA VAL A 87 -10.03 4.58 15.28
C VAL A 87 -10.75 5.19 14.08
N SER A 88 -11.26 4.40 13.14
CA SER A 88 -12.02 4.88 11.98
C SER A 88 -13.26 5.74 12.32
N GLN A 89 -13.78 5.67 13.54
CA GLN A 89 -14.94 6.45 13.99
C GLN A 89 -14.55 7.74 14.72
N ASN A 90 -13.28 7.91 15.08
CA ASN A 90 -12.79 9.11 15.75
C ASN A 90 -12.70 10.28 14.75
N THR A 91 -12.29 11.46 15.21
CA THR A 91 -11.95 12.57 14.30
C THR A 91 -10.50 12.52 13.84
N ASN A 92 -9.62 11.91 14.65
CA ASN A 92 -8.21 11.76 14.38
C ASN A 92 -7.92 10.29 14.08
N HIS A 93 -7.40 9.99 12.88
CA HIS A 93 -7.17 8.63 12.40
C HIS A 93 -5.70 8.44 12.01
N GLY A 94 -5.13 7.29 12.36
CA GLY A 94 -3.77 6.91 11.98
C GLY A 94 -3.40 5.60 12.67
N LEU A 95 -2.44 4.87 12.12
CA LEU A 95 -2.03 3.57 12.66
C LEU A 95 -1.41 3.71 14.06
N LEU A 96 -0.78 4.85 14.40
CA LEU A 96 -0.34 5.10 15.78
C LEU A 96 -1.52 5.22 16.75
N GLN A 97 -2.66 5.75 16.29
CA GLN A 97 -3.88 5.80 17.10
C GLN A 97 -4.46 4.41 17.36
N VAL A 98 -4.19 3.42 16.49
CA VAL A 98 -4.59 2.02 16.71
C VAL A 98 -3.81 1.42 17.88
N ILE A 99 -2.52 1.72 17.99
CA ILE A 99 -1.67 1.30 19.13
C ILE A 99 -2.24 1.88 20.44
N GLU A 100 -2.54 3.18 20.45
CA GLU A 100 -3.14 3.84 21.62
C GLU A 100 -4.50 3.25 22.00
N GLU A 101 -5.33 2.93 21.02
CA GLU A 101 -6.64 2.32 21.26
C GLU A 101 -6.52 0.90 21.83
N LEU A 102 -5.56 0.10 21.35
CA LEU A 102 -5.25 -1.22 21.91
C LEU A 102 -4.75 -1.12 23.36
N ARG A 103 -3.93 -0.09 23.67
CA ARG A 103 -3.44 0.16 25.03
C ARG A 103 -4.57 0.52 25.99
N LYS A 104 -5.60 1.26 25.55
CA LYS A 104 -6.77 1.60 26.37
C LYS A 104 -7.63 0.41 26.79
N GLU A 105 -7.67 -0.65 25.98
CA GLU A 105 -8.41 -1.88 26.32
C GLU A 105 -7.79 -2.63 27.51
N ASP A 106 -6.49 -2.43 27.78
CA ASP A 106 -5.73 -2.93 28.94
C ASP A 106 -5.93 -4.43 29.26
N THR A 107 -6.02 -5.26 28.22
CA THR A 107 -5.97 -6.71 28.35
C THR A 107 -4.57 -7.22 28.03
N ALA A 108 -4.22 -8.42 28.50
CA ALA A 108 -2.95 -9.04 28.13
C ALA A 108 -2.81 -9.19 26.60
N VAL A 109 -3.91 -9.53 25.92
CA VAL A 109 -3.98 -9.68 24.46
C VAL A 109 -3.79 -8.33 23.77
N SER A 110 -4.54 -7.30 24.16
CA SER A 110 -4.46 -5.98 23.52
C SER A 110 -3.10 -5.33 23.73
N ARG A 111 -2.50 -5.44 24.93
CA ARG A 111 -1.13 -4.98 25.19
C ARG A 111 -0.11 -5.71 24.33
N ASN A 112 -0.21 -7.03 24.20
CA ASN A 112 0.70 -7.80 23.34
C ASN A 112 0.61 -7.41 21.86
N ILE A 113 -0.61 -7.17 21.34
CA ILE A 113 -0.79 -6.69 19.96
C ILE A 113 -0.20 -5.29 19.80
N ALA A 114 -0.46 -4.38 20.75
CA ALA A 114 0.08 -3.02 20.74
C ALA A 114 1.61 -3.03 20.71
N ASP A 115 2.24 -3.79 21.63
CA ASP A 115 3.70 -3.88 21.72
C ASP A 115 4.30 -4.50 20.44
N HIS A 116 3.63 -5.47 19.82
CA HIS A 116 4.09 -6.05 18.55
C HIS A 116 4.02 -5.03 17.39
N ILE A 117 2.91 -4.29 17.26
CA ILE A 117 2.79 -3.24 16.22
C ILE A 117 3.80 -2.13 16.45
N GLU A 118 3.95 -1.68 17.70
CA GLU A 118 4.89 -0.61 18.07
C GLU A 118 6.34 -0.99 17.76
N SER A 119 6.72 -2.26 17.89
CA SER A 119 8.08 -2.73 17.55
C SER A 119 8.49 -2.52 16.08
N PHE A 120 7.52 -2.35 15.17
CA PHE A 120 7.80 -1.99 13.79
C PHE A 120 8.14 -0.50 13.64
N THR A 121 7.65 0.36 14.53
CA THR A 121 7.81 1.82 14.41
C THR A 121 9.24 2.31 14.64
N ASP A 122 10.09 1.46 15.24
CA ASP A 122 11.52 1.71 15.43
C ASP A 122 12.34 1.68 14.12
N TYR A 123 11.77 1.16 13.03
CA TYR A 123 12.43 1.09 11.72
C TYR A 123 12.16 2.35 10.90
N ASP A 124 13.19 2.92 10.28
CA ASP A 124 13.10 4.17 9.51
C ASP A 124 11.99 4.14 8.44
N PHE A 125 11.80 3.03 7.74
CA PHE A 125 10.74 2.87 6.72
C PHE A 125 9.33 2.78 7.29
N ALA A 126 9.18 2.29 8.52
CA ALA A 126 7.86 2.17 9.13
C ALA A 126 7.22 3.55 9.32
N GLN A 127 8.03 4.59 9.52
CA GLN A 127 7.54 5.96 9.66
C GLN A 127 6.65 6.39 8.49
N LEU A 128 6.83 5.85 7.28
CA LEU A 128 5.95 6.11 6.13
C LEU A 128 4.51 5.62 6.37
N LEU A 129 4.34 4.48 7.05
CA LEU A 129 3.05 3.83 7.28
C LEU A 129 2.32 4.33 8.53
N PHE A 130 3.05 4.86 9.51
CA PHE A 130 2.49 5.15 10.84
C PHE A 130 2.31 6.66 11.06
N SER A 131 1.09 7.15 10.81
CA SER A 131 0.67 8.51 11.12
C SER A 131 0.05 8.61 12.52
N ASP A 132 0.23 9.75 13.17
CA ASP A 132 -0.52 10.13 14.39
C ASP A 132 -1.87 10.78 14.08
N GLY A 133 -2.18 10.96 12.79
CA GLY A 133 -3.39 11.59 12.26
C GLY A 133 -3.29 13.10 12.04
N SER A 134 -2.11 13.69 12.29
CA SER A 134 -1.84 15.09 11.94
C SER A 134 -1.49 15.31 10.46
N VAL A 135 -1.18 14.22 9.75
CA VAL A 135 -0.75 14.25 8.34
C VAL A 135 -1.96 14.33 7.42
N GLU A 136 -1.97 15.30 6.51
CA GLU A 136 -2.98 15.41 5.46
C GLU A 136 -2.52 14.68 4.19
N ASN A 137 -3.49 14.21 3.39
CA ASN A 137 -3.21 13.52 2.13
C ASN A 137 -2.45 14.45 1.16
N ALA A 138 -1.18 14.12 0.89
CA ALA A 138 -0.32 14.93 0.03
C ALA A 138 -0.06 14.32 -1.37
N ILE A 139 -0.57 13.12 -1.67
CA ILE A 139 -0.34 12.45 -2.96
C ILE A 139 -1.48 12.77 -3.93
N SER A 140 -1.23 13.68 -4.87
CA SER A 140 -2.12 13.93 -6.02
C SER A 140 -1.74 13.05 -7.21
N LEU A 141 -2.75 12.53 -7.92
CA LEU A 141 -2.61 11.77 -9.17
C LEU A 141 -3.33 12.44 -10.35
N ASP A 142 -3.42 13.77 -10.34
CA ASP A 142 -4.24 14.52 -11.31
C ASP A 142 -3.57 14.69 -12.68
N ASN A 143 -2.26 14.51 -12.77
CA ASN A 143 -1.50 14.61 -14.02
C ASN A 143 -1.77 13.43 -14.97
N GLN A 144 -1.41 13.56 -16.26
CA GLN A 144 -1.56 12.46 -17.22
C GLN A 144 -0.60 11.31 -16.96
N LEU A 145 0.62 11.58 -16.47
CA LEU A 145 1.57 10.55 -16.05
C LEU A 145 2.02 10.82 -14.62
N ASN A 146 1.66 9.93 -13.71
CA ASN A 146 2.07 9.98 -12.32
C ASN A 146 3.04 8.83 -12.04
N ILE A 147 4.18 9.12 -11.43
CA ILE A 147 5.20 8.14 -11.08
C ILE A 147 5.35 8.20 -9.56
N ILE A 148 4.99 7.12 -8.88
CA ILE A 148 5.20 6.97 -7.44
C ILE A 148 6.50 6.19 -7.27
N GLN A 149 7.53 6.87 -6.80
CA GLN A 149 8.82 6.28 -6.49
C GLN A 149 8.88 6.04 -4.99
N VAL A 150 9.27 4.83 -4.60
CA VAL A 150 9.58 4.53 -3.20
C VAL A 150 11.04 4.15 -3.16
N ALA A 151 11.86 5.02 -2.57
CA ALA A 151 13.28 4.77 -2.48
C ALA A 151 13.58 3.69 -1.44
N ASP A 152 14.70 3.00 -1.64
CA ASP A 152 15.34 2.15 -0.64
C ASP A 152 14.50 0.96 -0.10
N LEU A 153 13.46 0.53 -0.83
CA LEU A 153 12.74 -0.70 -0.50
C LEU A 153 13.68 -1.91 -0.55
N VAL A 154 13.62 -2.73 0.50
CA VAL A 154 14.34 -4.01 0.57
C VAL A 154 13.32 -5.11 0.35
N LEU A 155 13.25 -5.61 -0.88
CA LEU A 155 12.32 -6.67 -1.26
C LEU A 155 12.92 -8.05 -0.92
N PRO A 156 12.09 -9.00 -0.45
CA PRO A 156 12.55 -10.34 -0.12
C PRO A 156 13.02 -11.09 -1.36
N ASP A 157 13.99 -11.99 -1.25
CA ASP A 157 14.32 -12.87 -2.36
C ASP A 157 13.08 -13.63 -2.86
N LYS A 158 13.00 -13.82 -4.18
CA LYS A 158 11.81 -14.34 -4.85
C LYS A 158 11.35 -15.73 -4.37
N ASP A 159 12.30 -16.57 -3.98
CA ASP A 159 12.03 -17.94 -3.52
C ASP A 159 11.87 -18.03 -1.99
N THR A 160 12.03 -16.91 -1.27
CA THR A 160 11.87 -16.84 0.19
C THR A 160 10.40 -17.00 0.56
N THR A 161 10.14 -17.88 1.53
CA THR A 161 8.79 -18.06 2.05
C THR A 161 8.40 -16.89 2.94
N PHE A 162 7.10 -16.59 3.00
CA PHE A 162 6.60 -15.45 3.79
C PHE A 162 7.04 -15.51 5.27
N GLU A 163 7.10 -16.72 5.83
CA GLU A 163 7.53 -16.97 7.22
C GLU A 163 9.01 -16.64 7.48
N GLU A 164 9.82 -16.54 6.42
CA GLU A 164 11.25 -16.25 6.48
C GLU A 164 11.57 -14.76 6.22
N TYR A 165 10.56 -13.94 5.93
CA TYR A 165 10.78 -12.51 5.67
C TYR A 165 11.36 -11.83 6.91
N THR A 166 12.41 -11.05 6.68
CA THR A 166 12.91 -10.10 7.68
C THR A 166 11.86 -9.00 7.91
N THR A 167 11.97 -8.31 9.04
CA THR A 167 11.08 -7.19 9.37
C THR A 167 11.10 -6.09 8.31
N ILE A 168 12.26 -5.81 7.70
CA ILE A 168 12.40 -4.78 6.67
C ILE A 168 11.71 -5.22 5.37
N GLU A 169 11.80 -6.50 5.00
CA GLU A 169 11.10 -7.04 3.83
C GLU A 169 9.57 -7.04 4.02
N LEU A 170 9.10 -7.40 5.22
CA LEU A 170 7.68 -7.27 5.60
C LEU A 170 7.19 -5.82 5.47
N LEU A 171 7.93 -4.84 6.01
CA LEU A 171 7.58 -3.43 5.88
C LEU A 171 7.57 -2.98 4.41
N SER A 172 8.56 -3.41 3.61
CA SER A 172 8.66 -3.07 2.20
C SER A 172 7.49 -3.61 1.38
N VAL A 173 7.10 -4.87 1.61
CA VAL A 173 5.92 -5.47 0.95
C VAL A 173 4.64 -4.79 1.42
N SER A 174 4.55 -4.39 2.69
CA SER A 174 3.40 -3.63 3.22
C SER A 174 3.20 -2.31 2.48
N ILE A 175 4.30 -1.57 2.26
CA ILE A 175 4.29 -0.32 1.49
C ILE A 175 3.80 -0.56 0.06
N LEU A 176 4.29 -1.62 -0.61
CA LEU A 176 3.80 -1.98 -1.94
C LEU A 176 2.31 -2.30 -1.96
N ILE A 177 1.78 -2.99 -0.95
CA ILE A 177 0.34 -3.29 -0.80
C ILE A 177 -0.45 -1.99 -0.64
N VAL A 178 0.01 -1.06 0.19
CA VAL A 178 -0.66 0.24 0.38
C VAL A 178 -0.74 1.00 -0.94
N ILE A 179 0.38 1.20 -1.61
CA ILE A 179 0.41 2.01 -2.84
C ILE A 179 -0.35 1.32 -3.98
N SER A 180 -0.25 -0.01 -4.08
CA SER A 180 -1.04 -0.79 -5.05
C SER A 180 -2.55 -0.71 -4.76
N THR A 181 -2.94 -0.59 -3.49
CA THR A 181 -4.35 -0.37 -3.11
C THR A 181 -4.79 1.06 -3.45
N PHE A 182 -3.94 2.05 -3.23
CA PHE A 182 -4.20 3.42 -3.67
C PHE A 182 -4.35 3.53 -5.20
N ALA A 183 -3.62 2.74 -5.98
CA ALA A 183 -3.81 2.64 -7.43
C ALA A 183 -5.20 2.09 -7.82
N LEU A 184 -5.85 1.32 -6.96
CA LEU A 184 -7.23 0.88 -7.17
C LEU A 184 -8.21 2.06 -7.11
N ASP A 185 -8.02 3.01 -6.19
CA ASP A 185 -8.84 4.23 -6.11
C ASP A 185 -8.66 5.11 -7.36
N PHE A 186 -7.42 5.18 -7.87
CA PHE A 186 -7.14 5.86 -9.14
C PHE A 186 -7.97 5.26 -10.29
N ILE A 187 -8.02 3.93 -10.41
CA ILE A 187 -8.89 3.27 -11.40
C ILE A 187 -10.37 3.67 -11.21
N HIS A 188 -10.83 3.82 -9.97
CA HIS A 188 -12.23 4.11 -9.67
C HIS A 188 -12.66 5.58 -9.79
N SER A 189 -11.73 6.54 -9.85
CA SER A 189 -12.04 7.97 -9.71
C SER A 189 -12.94 8.58 -10.82
N ASP A 190 -12.68 8.24 -12.09
CA ASP A 190 -13.39 8.75 -13.28
C ASP A 190 -13.34 7.71 -14.39
N ARG A 191 -14.51 7.17 -14.78
CA ARG A 191 -14.64 6.15 -15.82
C ARG A 191 -14.60 6.70 -17.25
N SER A 192 -14.74 8.02 -17.43
CA SER A 192 -14.74 8.66 -18.75
C SER A 192 -13.33 8.77 -19.34
N ILE A 193 -12.31 8.66 -18.49
CA ILE A 193 -10.89 8.72 -18.84
C ILE A 193 -10.33 7.29 -18.85
N PHE A 194 -9.63 6.92 -19.92
CA PHE A 194 -8.91 5.64 -19.95
C PHE A 194 -7.71 5.70 -19.00
N LYS A 195 -7.55 4.68 -18.16
CA LYS A 195 -6.48 4.65 -17.15
C LYS A 195 -5.50 3.52 -17.34
N ILE A 196 -4.25 3.76 -16.97
CA ILE A 196 -3.19 2.77 -16.91
C ILE A 196 -2.65 2.71 -15.49
N VAL A 197 -2.54 1.50 -14.94
CA VAL A 197 -1.79 1.23 -13.72
C VAL A 197 -0.67 0.28 -14.08
N ASP A 198 0.57 0.69 -13.85
CA ASP A 198 1.77 -0.10 -14.06
C ASP A 198 2.45 -0.35 -12.70
N LEU A 199 2.59 -1.62 -12.33
CA LEU A 199 3.16 -2.04 -11.05
C LEU A 199 4.48 -2.75 -11.32
N ASP A 200 5.58 -2.01 -11.17
CA ASP A 200 6.92 -2.56 -11.29
C ASP A 200 7.31 -3.36 -10.05
N GLU A 201 8.13 -4.41 -10.26
CA GLU A 201 8.47 -5.41 -9.24
C GLU A 201 7.24 -6.04 -8.55
N ALA A 202 6.11 -6.19 -9.28
CA ALA A 202 4.86 -6.68 -8.72
C ALA A 202 4.96 -8.08 -8.08
N TRP A 203 5.95 -8.88 -8.48
CA TRP A 203 6.18 -10.21 -7.92
C TRP A 203 6.34 -10.18 -6.39
N ALA A 204 6.89 -9.08 -5.83
CA ALA A 204 7.17 -8.96 -4.41
C ALA A 204 5.90 -9.01 -3.54
N PHE A 205 4.78 -8.44 -4.00
CA PHE A 205 3.51 -8.54 -3.28
C PHE A 205 2.61 -9.67 -3.82
N LEU A 206 2.79 -10.14 -5.06
CA LEU A 206 2.01 -11.27 -5.61
C LEU A 206 2.24 -12.59 -4.86
N ASN A 207 3.35 -12.72 -4.15
CA ASN A 207 3.71 -13.91 -3.38
C ASN A 207 2.94 -14.03 -2.05
N VAL A 208 2.31 -12.96 -1.57
CA VAL A 208 1.57 -12.96 -0.29
C VAL A 208 0.05 -12.94 -0.51
N ALA A 209 -0.71 -13.49 0.44
CA ALA A 209 -2.17 -13.69 0.28
C ALA A 209 -2.95 -12.38 0.07
N GLN A 210 -2.58 -11.33 0.80
CA GLN A 210 -3.15 -9.99 0.69
C GLN A 210 -2.88 -9.41 -0.71
N GLY A 211 -1.66 -9.56 -1.21
CA GLY A 211 -1.26 -9.06 -2.52
C GLY A 211 -1.86 -9.83 -3.69
N GLU A 212 -2.02 -11.15 -3.57
CA GLU A 212 -2.79 -11.95 -4.54
C GLU A 212 -4.28 -11.54 -4.58
N THR A 213 -4.86 -11.22 -3.42
CA THR A 213 -6.24 -10.72 -3.37
C THR A 213 -6.36 -9.35 -4.04
N LEU A 214 -5.38 -8.47 -3.79
CA LEU A 214 -5.30 -7.13 -4.38
C LEU A 214 -5.10 -7.17 -5.90
N SER A 215 -4.19 -8.02 -6.41
CA SER A 215 -3.97 -8.16 -7.85
C SER A 215 -5.23 -8.59 -8.60
N ASN A 216 -5.98 -9.53 -8.01
CA ASN A 216 -7.28 -9.95 -8.52
C ASN A 216 -8.33 -8.81 -8.51
N LYS A 217 -8.33 -7.95 -7.49
CA LYS A 217 -9.19 -6.74 -7.46
C LYS A 217 -8.81 -5.78 -8.57
N LEU A 218 -7.52 -5.50 -8.76
CA LEU A 218 -6.99 -4.62 -9.81
C LEU A 218 -7.37 -5.11 -11.21
N VAL A 219 -7.16 -6.40 -11.53
CA VAL A 219 -7.55 -6.96 -12.86
C VAL A 219 -9.04 -6.83 -13.12
N ARG A 220 -9.87 -7.14 -12.12
CA ARG A 220 -11.33 -6.99 -12.24
C ARG A 220 -11.74 -5.53 -12.44
N ALA A 221 -11.14 -4.62 -11.69
CA ALA A 221 -11.39 -3.19 -11.83
C ALA A 221 -10.96 -2.69 -13.21
N GLY A 222 -9.77 -3.09 -13.70
CA GLY A 222 -9.29 -2.77 -15.06
C GLY A 222 -10.33 -3.08 -16.14
N ARG A 223 -10.87 -4.31 -16.12
CA ARG A 223 -11.92 -4.76 -17.05
C ARG A 223 -13.22 -3.97 -16.93
N ALA A 224 -13.62 -3.58 -15.73
CA ALA A 224 -14.90 -2.92 -15.47
C ALA A 224 -14.85 -1.39 -15.67
N MET A 225 -13.65 -0.79 -15.60
CA MET A 225 -13.45 0.65 -15.40
C MET A 225 -12.70 1.33 -16.54
N ASN A 226 -12.66 0.72 -17.73
CA ASN A 226 -11.92 1.26 -18.88
C ASN A 226 -10.44 1.53 -18.52
N ALA A 227 -9.77 0.54 -17.92
CA ALA A 227 -8.39 0.68 -17.51
C ALA A 227 -7.53 -0.54 -17.85
N GLY A 228 -6.27 -0.29 -18.20
CA GLY A 228 -5.23 -1.31 -18.33
C GLY A 228 -4.45 -1.44 -17.01
N VAL A 229 -4.25 -2.68 -16.57
CA VAL A 229 -3.40 -2.98 -15.40
C VAL A 229 -2.25 -3.86 -15.87
N TYR A 230 -1.02 -3.42 -15.62
CA TYR A 230 0.21 -4.10 -15.98
C TYR A 230 0.94 -4.49 -14.69
N PHE A 231 1.23 -5.78 -14.56
CA PHE A 231 2.12 -6.32 -13.52
C PHE A 231 3.45 -6.61 -14.19
N VAL A 232 4.48 -5.86 -13.85
CA VAL A 232 5.82 -6.04 -14.41
C VAL A 232 6.62 -6.91 -13.44
N THR A 233 7.02 -8.07 -13.95
CA THR A 233 7.79 -9.08 -13.21
C THR A 233 8.96 -9.56 -14.05
N GLN A 234 10.00 -10.09 -13.39
CA GLN A 234 11.20 -10.57 -14.08
C GLN A 234 11.01 -12.00 -14.67
N SER A 235 9.98 -12.74 -14.24
CA SER A 235 9.63 -14.05 -14.81
C SER A 235 8.13 -14.19 -15.04
N SER A 236 7.77 -14.86 -16.14
CA SER A 236 6.38 -15.22 -16.44
C SER A 236 5.77 -16.20 -15.43
N GLY A 237 6.59 -16.93 -14.68
CA GLY A 237 6.16 -17.82 -13.60
C GLY A 237 5.46 -17.06 -12.45
N ASP A 238 5.78 -15.79 -12.26
CA ASP A 238 5.32 -14.99 -11.11
C ASP A 238 3.85 -14.57 -11.25
N VAL A 239 3.36 -14.61 -12.49
CA VAL A 239 2.00 -14.26 -12.88
C VAL A 239 1.19 -15.52 -13.22
N SER A 240 1.82 -16.71 -13.16
CA SER A 240 1.27 -17.96 -13.71
C SER A 240 0.29 -18.72 -12.80
N LYS A 241 -0.01 -18.20 -11.60
CA LYS A 241 -1.19 -18.67 -10.84
C LYS A 241 -2.42 -18.46 -11.73
N GLU A 242 -3.06 -19.54 -12.18
CA GLU A 242 -4.09 -19.64 -13.24
C GLU A 242 -5.32 -18.69 -13.12
N SER A 243 -5.39 -17.84 -12.10
CA SER A 243 -6.44 -16.83 -11.87
C SER A 243 -6.23 -15.52 -12.66
N LEU A 244 -5.00 -15.18 -13.06
CA LEU A 244 -4.71 -13.97 -13.85
C LEU A 244 -4.97 -14.23 -15.34
N LYS A 245 -6.25 -14.27 -15.72
CA LYS A 245 -6.63 -14.30 -17.14
C LYS A 245 -6.27 -12.95 -17.77
N ASN A 246 -5.34 -12.96 -18.73
CA ASN A 246 -5.03 -11.81 -19.58
C ASN A 246 -6.22 -11.50 -20.52
N ASN A 247 -6.35 -10.25 -20.98
CA ASN A 247 -7.28 -9.89 -22.05
C ASN A 247 -6.69 -10.27 -23.42
#